data_AF-Q2JXD2-F1
#
_entry.id   AF-Q2JXD2-F1
#
_cell.length_a   1.000
_cell.length_b   1.000
_cell.length_c   1.000
_cell.angle_alpha   90.00
_cell.angle_beta   90.00
_cell.angle_gamma   90.00
#
_symmetry.space_group_name_H-M   'P 1'
#
loop_
_entity.id
_entity.type
_entity.pdbx_description
1 polymer ?
#
loop_
_entity_poly.entity_id
_entity_poly.type
_entity_poly.pdbx_seq_one_letter_code
_entity_poly.pdbx_strand_id
1 'polypeptide(L)'
;MEKLSGRLFPQNLCYPRDGSISARLTNNRAVASSGPAKDPGIMVSAPSSPLKPSTPAAEFPPPPPPDISDLVIEDDQPVDSIYSEKLQRLLTSALYASFQPRAKDSGEPIPFLATANVGLFYALKQPPLVPDVMLSLEVAPPASFERKEDRTYFVWEMGKPPDVVIEIVSNREGEELGRKLRDYARAGVGYYGVYDPLRQLRELQGSPLVLFQRRGGELVPFDSTWLEEIGLGLTLWQGSFEGVNTEWLRWCDREGQVLPTGDEKAALEQQRAERERQRAERERQRAERLLELLRSHGIAPLEA
;
A
#
# COMPACT_ATOMS: atom_id res chain seq x y z
N MET A 1 10.45 -32.07 -53.07
CA MET A 1 9.90 -31.13 -52.07
C MET A 1 10.39 -31.64 -50.72
N GLU A 2 11.58 -31.30 -50.22
CA GLU A 2 12.31 -30.01 -50.24
C GLU A 2 11.49 -28.86 -49.60
N LYS A 3 12.05 -28.02 -48.72
CA LYS A 3 13.45 -27.93 -48.23
C LYS A 3 13.52 -27.29 -46.82
N LEU A 4 14.71 -27.33 -46.21
CA LEU A 4 15.07 -26.66 -44.94
C LEU A 4 15.30 -25.14 -45.10
N SER A 5 15.51 -24.46 -43.96
CA SER A 5 15.97 -23.06 -43.75
C SER A 5 14.86 -22.10 -43.25
N GLY A 6 15.13 -21.11 -42.38
CA GLY A 6 16.38 -20.77 -41.69
C GLY A 6 16.31 -19.46 -40.90
N ARG A 7 17.30 -19.22 -40.04
CA ARG A 7 17.43 -18.06 -39.12
C ARG A 7 17.57 -16.72 -39.88
N LEU A 8 17.23 -15.60 -39.22
CA LEU A 8 18.24 -14.58 -38.83
C LEU A 8 17.71 -13.55 -37.82
N PHE A 9 18.58 -13.15 -36.88
CA PHE A 9 18.58 -11.83 -36.22
C PHE A 9 19.47 -10.88 -37.04
N PRO A 10 19.38 -9.56 -36.82
CA PRO A 10 20.57 -8.72 -36.74
C PRO A 10 20.72 -8.07 -35.34
N GLN A 11 21.90 -7.53 -35.07
CA GLN A 11 22.27 -6.85 -33.81
C GLN A 11 22.87 -5.46 -34.09
N ASN A 12 22.92 -4.63 -33.05
CA ASN A 12 23.91 -3.56 -32.77
C ASN A 12 24.10 -2.41 -33.78
N LEU A 13 24.07 -1.19 -33.24
CA LEU A 13 25.17 -0.19 -33.20
C LEU A 13 24.66 1.00 -32.36
N CYS A 14 25.43 1.93 -31.78
CA CYS A 14 26.69 1.99 -31.02
C CYS A 14 26.89 3.51 -30.68
N TYR A 15 27.68 3.86 -29.67
CA TYR A 15 27.88 5.26 -29.19
C TYR A 15 28.76 6.14 -30.13
N PRO A 16 28.66 7.48 -30.03
CA PRO A 16 29.57 8.30 -29.19
C PRO A 16 28.80 9.07 -28.09
N ARG A 17 29.31 9.43 -26.90
CA ARG A 17 30.62 9.93 -26.41
C ARG A 17 30.83 11.45 -26.52
N ASP A 18 31.57 11.93 -25.52
CA ASP A 18 32.10 13.28 -25.24
C ASP A 18 31.17 14.25 -24.46
N GLY A 19 31.66 15.03 -23.48
CA GLY A 19 33.05 15.19 -23.03
C GLY A 19 33.19 15.64 -21.57
N SER A 20 34.44 15.82 -21.12
CA SER A 20 34.79 16.33 -19.78
C SER A 20 34.55 17.84 -19.66
N ILE A 21 34.59 18.44 -18.46
CA ILE A 21 35.83 18.98 -17.85
C ILE A 21 35.65 19.14 -16.34
N SER A 22 36.74 18.96 -15.59
CA SER A 22 36.86 19.34 -14.17
C SER A 22 37.86 20.49 -14.03
N ALA A 23 37.55 21.47 -13.19
CA ALA A 23 38.48 22.54 -12.81
C ALA A 23 38.31 22.89 -11.32
N ARG A 24 39.43 22.89 -10.59
CA ARG A 24 39.58 23.42 -9.23
C ARG A 24 40.46 24.68 -9.26
N LEU A 25 40.55 25.36 -8.11
CA LEU A 25 41.52 26.42 -7.78
C LEU A 25 41.20 27.79 -8.44
N THR A 26 41.58 28.94 -7.86
CA THR A 26 42.48 29.17 -6.72
C THR A 26 42.00 30.35 -5.84
N ASN A 27 42.42 30.37 -4.57
CA ASN A 27 42.43 31.59 -3.74
C ASN A 27 43.24 32.72 -4.40
N ASN A 28 42.95 33.98 -4.06
CA ASN A 28 44.02 34.95 -3.83
C ASN A 28 43.68 35.93 -2.68
N ARG A 29 44.69 36.58 -2.10
CA ARG A 29 44.63 37.11 -0.72
C ARG A 29 45.43 38.42 -0.52
N ALA A 30 44.77 39.47 -0.03
CA ALA A 30 45.34 40.71 0.51
C ALA A 30 44.31 41.33 1.50
N VAL A 31 44.55 41.79 2.73
CA VAL A 31 45.76 42.19 3.50
C VAL A 31 46.42 43.46 2.95
N ALA A 32 46.53 44.61 3.64
CA ALA A 32 45.90 45.19 4.85
C ALA A 32 46.05 46.75 4.73
N SER A 33 45.93 47.67 5.71
CA SER A 33 45.69 47.77 7.18
C SER A 33 45.18 49.23 7.47
N SER A 34 45.10 49.89 8.65
CA SER A 34 45.26 49.62 10.10
C SER A 34 44.81 50.85 10.92
N GLY A 35 44.11 50.65 12.05
CA GLY A 35 44.14 51.56 13.22
C GLY A 35 42.97 52.58 13.40
N PRO A 36 42.77 53.16 14.61
CA PRO A 36 41.48 53.77 14.99
C PRO A 36 41.51 55.21 15.59
N ALA A 37 40.36 55.88 15.60
CA ALA A 37 40.06 57.06 16.43
C ALA A 37 38.54 57.15 16.75
N LYS A 38 38.14 58.01 17.71
CA LYS A 38 36.77 58.08 18.29
C LYS A 38 35.92 59.23 17.71
N ASP A 39 34.61 58.95 17.56
CA ASP A 39 33.39 59.67 18.04
C ASP A 39 33.47 61.15 18.54
N PRO A 40 32.38 61.96 18.53
CA PRO A 40 30.97 61.68 18.16
C PRO A 40 30.22 62.78 17.34
N GLY A 41 28.95 62.56 16.96
CA GLY A 41 27.95 63.66 16.90
C GLY A 41 26.75 63.67 15.90
N ILE A 42 25.53 63.39 16.42
CA ILE A 42 24.22 64.04 16.07
C ILE A 42 23.51 63.63 14.73
N MET A 43 22.19 63.89 14.64
CA MET A 43 21.15 63.28 13.78
C MET A 43 20.55 64.23 12.71
N VAL A 44 19.75 63.71 11.74
CA VAL A 44 18.29 64.04 11.49
C VAL A 44 17.77 63.68 10.06
N SER A 45 16.71 62.84 10.01
CA SER A 45 15.59 62.65 9.02
C SER A 45 15.79 62.40 7.49
N ALA A 46 14.66 62.01 6.84
CA ALA A 46 14.45 61.57 5.44
C ALA A 46 13.03 62.05 4.96
N PRO A 47 12.35 61.56 3.89
CA PRO A 47 12.71 60.75 2.70
C PRO A 47 12.18 61.37 1.36
N SER A 48 12.12 60.63 0.23
CA SER A 48 11.39 61.05 -1.00
C SER A 48 11.01 59.90 -1.98
N SER A 49 9.85 60.01 -2.62
CA SER A 49 9.24 59.18 -3.70
C SER A 49 7.86 59.78 -4.07
N PRO A 50 7.12 59.39 -5.16
CA PRO A 50 7.32 58.30 -6.12
C PRO A 50 7.16 58.71 -7.62
N LEU A 51 7.05 57.74 -8.54
CA LEU A 51 6.46 57.89 -9.88
C LEU A 51 5.82 56.57 -10.37
N LYS A 52 4.80 56.63 -11.25
CA LYS A 52 4.09 55.49 -11.88
C LYS A 52 3.54 55.88 -13.27
N PRO A 53 3.50 54.95 -14.25
CA PRO A 53 2.54 55.07 -15.36
C PRO A 53 1.85 53.75 -15.81
N SER A 54 0.55 53.88 -16.12
CA SER A 54 -0.26 53.19 -17.15
C SER A 54 -0.39 51.64 -17.27
N THR A 55 -1.60 51.21 -17.62
CA THR A 55 -2.07 49.82 -17.83
C THR A 55 -2.46 49.57 -19.30
N PRO A 56 -2.41 48.32 -19.79
CA PRO A 56 -3.29 47.83 -20.88
C PRO A 56 -4.33 46.81 -20.37
N ALA A 57 -5.46 46.67 -21.06
CA ALA A 57 -6.50 45.69 -20.73
C ALA A 57 -6.10 44.27 -21.18
N ALA A 58 -6.55 43.25 -20.47
CA ALA A 58 -6.22 41.84 -20.73
C ALA A 58 -7.44 41.03 -21.20
N GLU A 59 -7.20 40.07 -22.09
CA GLU A 59 -8.12 38.98 -22.37
C GLU A 59 -8.22 38.06 -21.14
N PHE A 60 -9.40 37.49 -20.88
CA PHE A 60 -9.56 36.51 -19.80
C PHE A 60 -9.15 35.11 -20.30
N PRO A 61 -8.05 34.51 -19.79
CA PRO A 61 -7.76 33.12 -20.07
C PRO A 61 -8.83 32.20 -19.44
N PRO A 62 -8.96 30.94 -19.87
CA PRO A 62 -9.74 29.95 -19.14
C PRO A 62 -9.22 29.86 -17.69
N PRO A 63 -10.09 29.57 -16.70
CA PRO A 63 -9.67 29.47 -15.31
C PRO A 63 -8.55 28.43 -15.18
N PRO A 64 -7.47 28.71 -14.43
CA PRO A 64 -6.41 27.73 -14.23
C PRO A 64 -6.96 26.47 -13.55
N PRO A 65 -6.30 25.30 -13.75
CA PRO A 65 -6.61 24.12 -12.94
C PRO A 65 -6.49 24.49 -11.45
N PRO A 66 -7.30 23.89 -10.56
CA PRO A 66 -7.32 24.25 -9.15
C PRO A 66 -5.93 24.09 -8.55
N ASP A 67 -5.48 25.11 -7.80
CA ASP A 67 -4.18 25.07 -7.16
C ASP A 67 -4.15 23.99 -6.07
N ILE A 68 -3.21 23.06 -6.22
CA ILE A 68 -2.96 21.92 -5.32
C ILE A 68 -1.66 22.08 -4.54
N SER A 69 -1.06 23.27 -4.54
CA SER A 69 0.20 23.57 -3.83
C SER A 69 0.02 23.53 -2.31
N ASP A 70 -1.15 23.92 -1.81
CA ASP A 70 -1.50 23.95 -0.38
C ASP A 70 -2.11 22.61 0.13
N LEU A 71 -2.16 21.56 -0.71
CA LEU A 71 -2.56 20.23 -0.26
C LEU A 71 -1.40 19.56 0.50
N VAL A 72 -1.50 19.57 1.83
CA VAL A 72 -0.69 18.73 2.72
C VAL A 72 -0.97 17.27 2.39
N ILE A 73 0.04 16.57 1.86
CA ILE A 73 -0.02 15.15 1.48
C ILE A 73 0.55 14.20 2.56
N GLU A 74 1.31 14.77 3.49
CA GLU A 74 1.93 14.11 4.65
C GLU A 74 1.81 15.12 5.82
N ASP A 75 1.07 14.77 6.89
CA ASP A 75 0.79 15.66 8.03
C ASP A 75 1.39 15.08 9.32
N ASP A 76 2.20 15.87 10.03
CA ASP A 76 2.95 15.46 11.24
C ASP A 76 2.04 15.38 12.50
N GLN A 77 1.05 14.50 12.43
CA GLN A 77 0.13 14.12 13.52
C GLN A 77 0.49 12.70 14.01
N PRO A 78 0.02 12.26 15.21
CA PRO A 78 0.77 11.27 15.99
C PRO A 78 0.90 9.91 15.31
N VAL A 79 2.15 9.47 15.14
CA VAL A 79 2.54 8.19 14.53
C VAL A 79 1.76 6.99 15.08
N ASP A 80 1.43 6.09 14.15
CA ASP A 80 0.76 4.83 14.40
C ASP A 80 1.35 4.03 15.55
N SER A 81 0.48 3.31 16.27
CA SER A 81 0.96 2.34 17.24
C SER A 81 1.70 1.20 16.53
N ILE A 82 2.69 0.59 17.20
CA ILE A 82 3.40 -0.58 16.66
C ILE A 82 2.43 -1.75 16.38
N TYR A 83 1.27 -1.78 17.04
CA TYR A 83 0.20 -2.73 16.71
C TYR A 83 -0.54 -2.34 15.41
N SER A 84 -0.87 -1.07 15.24
CA SER A 84 -1.52 -0.52 14.03
C SER A 84 -0.67 -0.78 12.79
N GLU A 85 0.61 -0.38 12.81
CA GLU A 85 1.58 -0.62 11.72
C GLU A 85 1.59 -2.09 11.28
N LYS A 86 1.69 -3.00 12.26
CA LYS A 86 1.73 -4.44 12.00
C LYS A 86 0.41 -4.95 11.46
N LEU A 87 -0.72 -4.49 11.98
CA LEU A 87 -2.02 -4.94 11.51
C LEU A 87 -2.36 -4.40 10.11
N GLN A 88 -2.08 -3.13 9.84
CA GLN A 88 -2.16 -2.52 8.50
C GLN A 88 -1.43 -3.36 7.45
N ARG A 89 -0.18 -3.71 7.75
CA ARG A 89 0.70 -4.50 6.87
C ARG A 89 0.32 -5.98 6.81
N LEU A 90 -0.19 -6.55 7.90
CA LEU A 90 -0.73 -7.92 7.96
C LEU A 90 -1.96 -8.06 7.05
N LEU A 91 -2.90 -7.12 7.12
CA LEU A 91 -4.12 -7.12 6.32
C LEU A 91 -3.82 -6.91 4.83
N THR A 92 -2.95 -5.96 4.48
CA THR A 92 -2.59 -5.70 3.07
C THR A 92 -1.73 -6.82 2.45
N SER A 93 -0.72 -7.32 3.16
CA SER A 93 0.13 -8.41 2.65
C SER A 93 -0.60 -9.75 2.50
N ALA A 94 -1.57 -10.05 3.37
CA ALA A 94 -2.44 -11.23 3.21
C ALA A 94 -3.29 -11.17 1.93
N LEU A 95 -3.78 -9.98 1.55
CA LEU A 95 -4.50 -9.79 0.29
C LEU A 95 -3.58 -10.05 -0.91
N TYR A 96 -2.45 -9.36 -1.02
CA TYR A 96 -1.53 -9.57 -2.15
C TYR A 96 -0.92 -10.98 -2.21
N ALA A 97 -0.81 -11.68 -1.08
CA ALA A 97 -0.32 -13.06 -1.06
C ALA A 97 -1.40 -14.10 -1.44
N SER A 98 -2.68 -13.85 -1.14
CA SER A 98 -3.71 -14.91 -1.11
C SER A 98 -5.07 -14.58 -1.70
N PHE A 99 -5.42 -13.31 -1.90
CA PHE A 99 -6.68 -12.93 -2.50
C PHE A 99 -6.60 -12.97 -4.04
N GLN A 100 -7.55 -13.64 -4.67
CA GLN A 100 -7.65 -13.77 -6.12
C GLN A 100 -9.11 -13.53 -6.55
N PRO A 101 -9.57 -12.27 -6.50
CA PRO A 101 -10.95 -11.93 -6.84
C PRO A 101 -11.25 -12.25 -8.30
N ARG A 102 -12.52 -12.59 -8.57
CA ARG A 102 -13.01 -12.97 -9.89
C ARG A 102 -14.33 -12.27 -10.19
N ALA A 103 -14.53 -11.91 -11.44
CA ALA A 103 -15.80 -11.36 -11.94
C ALA A 103 -16.93 -12.38 -11.73
N LYS A 104 -18.10 -11.92 -11.26
CA LYS A 104 -19.21 -12.79 -10.83
C LYS A 104 -19.99 -13.44 -11.98
N ASP A 105 -19.81 -12.94 -13.21
CA ASP A 105 -20.47 -13.39 -14.43
C ASP A 105 -19.55 -14.28 -15.29
N SER A 106 -18.28 -13.90 -15.48
CA SER A 106 -17.32 -14.64 -16.32
C SER A 106 -16.43 -15.62 -15.53
N GLY A 107 -16.22 -15.38 -14.24
CA GLY A 107 -15.23 -16.11 -13.42
C GLY A 107 -13.77 -15.74 -13.74
N GLU A 108 -13.51 -14.77 -14.61
CA GLU A 108 -12.15 -14.32 -14.92
C GLU A 108 -11.53 -13.53 -13.75
N PRO A 109 -10.19 -13.59 -13.55
CA PRO A 109 -9.53 -12.81 -12.51
C PRO A 109 -9.68 -11.30 -12.76
N ILE A 110 -10.08 -10.56 -11.73
CA ILE A 110 -10.15 -9.09 -11.77
C ILE A 110 -8.98 -8.48 -10.99
N PRO A 111 -8.49 -7.28 -11.38
CA PRO A 111 -7.51 -6.57 -10.57
C PRO A 111 -8.12 -6.12 -9.24
N PHE A 112 -7.27 -5.86 -8.26
CA PHE A 112 -7.62 -5.12 -7.06
C PHE A 112 -6.44 -4.25 -6.61
N LEU A 113 -6.77 -3.18 -5.88
CA LEU A 113 -5.82 -2.31 -5.21
C LEU A 113 -6.10 -2.37 -3.71
N ALA A 114 -5.11 -2.81 -2.94
CA ALA A 114 -5.12 -2.76 -1.48
C ALA A 114 -3.99 -1.85 -0.98
N THR A 115 -4.30 -0.94 -0.05
CA THR A 115 -3.36 0.04 0.50
C THR A 115 -3.54 0.17 2.00
N ALA A 116 -2.52 0.69 2.69
CA ALA A 116 -2.59 1.06 4.09
C ALA A 116 -2.00 2.45 4.29
N ASN A 117 -2.61 3.26 5.17
CA ASN A 117 -2.23 4.64 5.46
C ASN A 117 -2.00 5.48 4.16
N VAL A 118 -3.02 5.50 3.29
CA VAL A 118 -3.02 6.24 2.01
C VAL A 118 -4.27 7.10 1.91
N GLY A 119 -4.07 8.39 1.59
CA GLY A 119 -5.16 9.35 1.45
C GLY A 119 -6.24 8.95 0.42
N LEU A 120 -7.49 9.17 0.81
CA LEU A 120 -8.71 9.02 0.02
C LEU A 120 -9.28 10.41 -0.29
N PHE A 121 -9.04 10.87 -1.51
CA PHE A 121 -9.54 12.13 -2.05
C PHE A 121 -10.85 11.89 -2.81
N TYR A 122 -11.97 12.07 -2.09
CA TYR A 122 -13.31 11.77 -2.60
C TYR A 122 -14.08 12.98 -3.14
N ALA A 123 -13.64 14.21 -2.82
CA ALA A 123 -14.29 15.45 -3.27
C ALA A 123 -13.29 16.61 -3.31
N LEU A 124 -13.46 17.51 -4.29
CA LEU A 124 -12.67 18.75 -4.38
C LEU A 124 -12.94 19.66 -3.17
N LYS A 125 -11.88 20.24 -2.61
CA LYS A 125 -11.90 21.16 -1.45
C LYS A 125 -12.44 20.55 -0.14
N GLN A 126 -12.55 19.22 -0.06
CA GLN A 126 -12.63 18.52 1.24
C GLN A 126 -11.23 18.07 1.64
N PRO A 127 -10.91 17.97 2.94
CA PRO A 127 -9.72 17.25 3.38
C PRO A 127 -9.83 15.77 2.99
N PRO A 128 -8.72 15.09 2.66
CA PRO A 128 -8.73 13.65 2.45
C PRO A 128 -9.11 12.92 3.74
N LEU A 129 -9.66 11.72 3.59
CA LEU A 129 -9.72 10.73 4.67
C LEU A 129 -8.46 9.86 4.57
N VAL A 130 -7.97 9.29 5.67
CA VAL A 130 -6.77 8.43 5.64
C VAL A 130 -7.09 7.11 6.34
N PRO A 131 -7.59 6.10 5.60
CA PRO A 131 -7.78 4.74 6.10
C PRO A 131 -6.50 4.09 6.63
N ASP A 132 -6.60 3.38 7.76
CA ASP A 132 -5.59 2.37 8.13
C ASP A 132 -5.43 1.34 7.03
N VAL A 133 -6.54 0.78 6.51
CA VAL A 133 -6.54 -0.17 5.40
C VAL A 133 -7.70 0.12 4.45
N MET A 134 -7.43 0.00 3.15
CA MET A 134 -8.37 0.25 2.07
C MET A 134 -8.25 -0.85 1.01
N LEU A 135 -9.38 -1.33 0.47
CA LEU A 135 -9.45 -2.34 -0.60
C LEU A 135 -10.45 -1.88 -1.67
N SER A 136 -10.03 -1.96 -2.93
CA SER A 136 -10.85 -1.68 -4.11
C SER A 136 -10.71 -2.81 -5.14
N LEU A 137 -11.81 -3.48 -5.44
CA LEU A 137 -11.95 -4.43 -6.54
C LEU A 137 -12.11 -3.70 -7.88
N GLU A 138 -11.68 -4.34 -8.96
CA GLU A 138 -11.73 -3.82 -10.35
C GLU A 138 -10.83 -2.59 -10.59
N VAL A 139 -10.13 -2.11 -9.56
CA VAL A 139 -9.08 -1.09 -9.64
C VAL A 139 -7.72 -1.77 -9.77
N ALA A 140 -6.90 -1.34 -10.74
CA ALA A 140 -5.51 -1.78 -10.86
C ALA A 140 -4.56 -0.78 -10.15
N PRO A 141 -3.41 -1.23 -9.62
CA PRO A 141 -2.37 -0.31 -9.16
C PRO A 141 -1.84 0.54 -10.33
N PRO A 142 -1.48 1.82 -10.10
CA PRO A 142 -0.89 2.68 -11.12
C PRO A 142 0.38 2.07 -11.75
N ALA A 143 0.52 2.22 -13.07
CA ALA A 143 1.65 1.67 -13.83
C ALA A 143 2.97 2.45 -13.63
N SER A 144 2.92 3.62 -13.00
CA SER A 144 4.06 4.43 -12.58
C SER A 144 3.67 5.22 -11.32
N PHE A 145 4.64 5.79 -10.61
CA PHE A 145 4.40 6.72 -9.50
C PHE A 145 4.98 8.12 -9.80
N GLU A 146 5.23 8.44 -11.06
CA GLU A 146 5.94 9.67 -11.45
C GLU A 146 5.06 10.92 -11.23
N ARG A 147 3.77 10.86 -11.59
CA ARG A 147 2.81 11.95 -11.38
C ARG A 147 2.38 12.03 -9.91
N LYS A 148 1.71 13.10 -9.48
CA LYS A 148 1.13 13.18 -8.10
C LYS A 148 -0.14 12.32 -7.99
N GLU A 149 -0.89 12.30 -9.08
CA GLU A 149 -2.17 11.64 -9.31
C GLU A 149 -2.05 10.12 -9.11
N ASP A 150 -0.87 9.54 -9.38
CA ASP A 150 -0.61 8.11 -9.23
C ASP A 150 -0.22 7.68 -7.80
N ARG A 151 -0.05 8.61 -6.85
CA ARG A 151 0.54 8.32 -5.52
C ARG A 151 -0.48 8.19 -4.39
N THR A 152 -1.75 8.46 -4.64
CA THR A 152 -2.81 8.49 -3.62
C THR A 152 -4.17 8.18 -4.26
N TYR A 153 -5.20 7.91 -3.46
CA TYR A 153 -6.49 7.44 -3.98
C TYR A 153 -7.40 8.62 -4.33
N PHE A 154 -7.25 9.14 -5.55
CA PHE A 154 -8.21 10.07 -6.15
C PHE A 154 -9.39 9.27 -6.74
N VAL A 155 -10.60 9.45 -6.19
CA VAL A 155 -11.79 8.69 -6.62
C VAL A 155 -12.12 8.87 -8.12
N TRP A 156 -11.75 10.01 -8.70
CA TRP A 156 -11.93 10.29 -10.14
C TRP A 156 -10.84 9.71 -11.05
N GLU A 157 -9.62 9.47 -10.56
CA GLU A 157 -8.57 8.76 -11.31
C GLU A 157 -8.79 7.22 -11.21
N MET A 158 -9.19 6.73 -10.04
CA MET A 158 -9.51 5.32 -9.78
C MET A 158 -10.89 4.90 -10.31
N GLY A 159 -11.71 5.85 -10.78
CA GLY A 159 -13.04 5.64 -11.36
C GLY A 159 -14.17 5.27 -10.38
N LYS A 160 -13.85 4.84 -9.15
CA LYS A 160 -14.82 4.44 -8.12
C LYS A 160 -14.33 4.72 -6.69
N PRO A 161 -15.24 4.88 -5.71
CA PRO A 161 -14.90 4.78 -4.29
C PRO A 161 -14.34 3.39 -3.93
N PRO A 162 -13.63 3.27 -2.81
CA PRO A 162 -13.18 1.98 -2.29
C PRO A 162 -14.35 1.08 -1.86
N ASP A 163 -14.20 -0.23 -2.05
CA ASP A 163 -15.22 -1.19 -1.65
C ASP A 163 -15.16 -1.51 -0.15
N VAL A 164 -13.97 -1.46 0.47
CA VAL A 164 -13.80 -1.62 1.93
C VAL A 164 -12.80 -0.60 2.48
N VAL A 165 -13.14 -0.01 3.62
CA VAL A 165 -12.23 0.73 4.52
C VAL A 165 -12.26 0.10 5.91
N ILE A 166 -11.10 0.01 6.56
CA ILE A 166 -10.94 -0.39 7.96
C ILE A 166 -10.18 0.73 8.69
N GLU A 167 -10.59 1.03 9.92
CA GLU A 167 -9.94 1.91 10.89
C GLU A 167 -9.58 1.09 12.15
N ILE A 168 -8.42 1.38 12.75
CA ILE A 168 -7.84 0.67 13.90
C ILE A 168 -7.78 1.63 15.09
N VAL A 169 -8.65 1.43 16.08
CA VAL A 169 -8.74 2.31 17.25
C VAL A 169 -7.46 2.26 18.08
N SER A 170 -6.74 3.39 18.12
CA SER A 170 -5.53 3.59 18.91
C SER A 170 -5.78 4.23 20.29
N ASN A 171 -6.90 4.94 20.48
CA ASN A 171 -7.23 5.67 21.71
C ASN A 171 -8.74 5.76 22.00
N ARG A 172 -9.12 6.49 23.06
CA ARG A 172 -10.52 6.64 23.55
C ARG A 172 -11.31 7.81 22.95
N GLU A 173 -10.73 8.59 22.06
CA GLU A 173 -11.29 9.86 21.58
C GLU A 173 -11.80 9.76 20.11
N GLY A 174 -11.74 8.57 19.52
CA GLY A 174 -11.97 8.35 18.09
C GLY A 174 -13.35 8.79 17.58
N GLU A 175 -13.35 9.68 16.58
CA GLU A 175 -14.57 10.07 15.84
C GLU A 175 -15.08 8.96 14.87
N GLU A 176 -14.52 7.75 14.94
CA GLU A 176 -14.76 6.60 14.05
C GLU A 176 -16.25 6.37 13.78
N LEU A 177 -17.01 6.14 14.84
CA LEU A 177 -18.45 5.85 14.82
C LEU A 177 -19.31 7.12 14.67
N GLY A 178 -18.67 8.30 14.65
CA GLY A 178 -19.31 9.60 14.65
C GLY A 178 -19.10 10.33 13.32
N ARG A 179 -17.99 11.07 13.20
CA ARG A 179 -17.69 11.87 12.02
C ARG A 179 -17.17 11.02 10.88
N LYS A 180 -16.15 10.18 11.11
CA LYS A 180 -15.53 9.37 10.05
C LYS A 180 -16.53 8.46 9.35
N LEU A 181 -17.42 7.78 10.10
CA LEU A 181 -18.53 7.02 9.52
C LEU A 181 -19.40 7.85 8.54
N ARG A 182 -19.72 9.11 8.87
CA ARG A 182 -20.47 10.00 7.96
C ARG A 182 -19.64 10.44 6.76
N ASP A 183 -18.35 10.72 6.95
CA ASP A 183 -17.46 11.17 5.89
C ASP A 183 -17.09 10.03 4.93
N TYR A 184 -16.94 8.78 5.39
CA TYR A 184 -16.83 7.60 4.53
C TYR A 184 -18.13 7.26 3.78
N ALA A 185 -19.30 7.45 4.39
CA ALA A 185 -20.58 7.31 3.71
C ALA A 185 -20.73 8.33 2.55
N ARG A 186 -20.29 9.58 2.79
CA ARG A 186 -20.18 10.66 1.78
C ARG A 186 -19.15 10.34 0.69
N ALA A 187 -18.01 9.76 1.05
CA ALA A 187 -16.99 9.30 0.11
C ALA A 187 -17.47 8.12 -0.76
N GLY A 188 -18.56 7.44 -0.36
CA GLY A 188 -19.21 6.40 -1.15
C GLY A 188 -18.74 4.97 -0.85
N VAL A 189 -17.95 4.77 0.21
CA VAL A 189 -17.34 3.48 0.57
C VAL A 189 -18.37 2.37 0.73
N GLY A 190 -18.10 1.17 0.17
CA GLY A 190 -19.03 0.02 0.21
C GLY A 190 -19.24 -0.56 1.61
N TYR A 191 -18.15 -0.91 2.30
CA TYR A 191 -18.13 -1.39 3.68
C TYR A 191 -17.13 -0.62 4.53
N TYR A 192 -17.50 -0.34 5.77
CA TYR A 192 -16.66 0.34 6.75
C TYR A 192 -16.52 -0.53 8.00
N GLY A 193 -15.29 -0.82 8.41
CA GLY A 193 -14.99 -1.57 9.62
C GLY A 193 -14.23 -0.74 10.65
N VAL A 194 -14.65 -0.82 11.91
CA VAL A 194 -13.94 -0.23 13.05
C VAL A 194 -13.47 -1.35 13.95
N TYR A 195 -12.15 -1.50 14.08
CA TYR A 195 -11.52 -2.52 14.91
C TYR A 195 -10.87 -1.91 16.14
N ASP A 196 -11.29 -2.36 17.32
CA ASP A 196 -10.82 -1.91 18.62
C ASP A 196 -10.12 -3.05 19.37
N PRO A 197 -8.81 -3.27 19.10
CA PRO A 197 -8.05 -4.37 19.71
C PRO A 197 -8.01 -4.28 21.23
N LEU A 198 -8.06 -3.06 21.78
CA LEU A 198 -7.91 -2.77 23.19
C LEU A 198 -9.27 -2.55 23.91
N ARG A 199 -10.39 -2.67 23.17
CA ARG A 199 -11.78 -2.54 23.64
C ARG A 199 -11.97 -1.25 24.47
N GLN A 200 -11.46 -0.14 23.92
CA GLN A 200 -11.41 1.18 24.52
C GLN A 200 -12.65 2.04 24.27
N LEU A 201 -13.31 1.92 23.11
CA LEU A 201 -14.55 2.63 22.80
C LEU A 201 -15.72 2.04 23.60
N ARG A 202 -16.48 2.92 24.26
CA ARG A 202 -17.64 2.52 25.08
C ARG A 202 -18.86 2.22 24.23
N GLU A 203 -18.92 2.91 23.09
CA GLU A 203 -19.92 2.86 22.03
C GLU A 203 -20.03 1.46 21.44
N LEU A 204 -18.90 0.74 21.35
CA LEU A 204 -18.83 -0.66 20.90
C LEU A 204 -19.28 -1.67 21.96
N GLN A 205 -19.52 -1.24 23.20
CA GLN A 205 -19.96 -2.09 24.32
C GLN A 205 -19.03 -3.30 24.60
N GLY A 206 -17.73 -3.16 24.27
CA GLY A 206 -16.72 -4.22 24.40
C GLY A 206 -16.59 -5.14 23.18
N SER A 207 -17.36 -4.89 22.12
CA SER A 207 -17.24 -5.58 20.83
C SER A 207 -15.93 -5.15 20.15
N PRO A 208 -14.97 -6.05 19.89
CA PRO A 208 -13.67 -5.69 19.33
C PRO A 208 -13.72 -5.32 17.84
N LEU A 209 -14.78 -5.68 17.12
CA LEU A 209 -15.00 -5.34 15.71
C LEU A 209 -16.47 -4.98 15.51
N VAL A 210 -16.73 -3.90 14.78
CA VAL A 210 -18.04 -3.62 14.18
C VAL A 210 -17.89 -3.29 12.71
N LEU A 211 -18.92 -3.62 11.94
CA LEU A 211 -18.96 -3.43 10.49
C LEU A 211 -20.23 -2.68 10.09
N PHE A 212 -20.12 -1.92 9.01
CA PHE A 212 -21.21 -1.18 8.39
C PHE A 212 -21.21 -1.46 6.89
N GLN A 213 -22.39 -1.59 6.29
CA GLN A 213 -22.59 -1.72 4.85
C GLN A 213 -23.31 -0.49 4.33
N ARG A 214 -22.92 -0.01 3.14
CA ARG A 214 -23.57 1.14 2.51
C ARG A 214 -24.94 0.78 1.94
N ARG A 215 -25.99 1.45 2.43
CA ARG A 215 -27.38 1.29 1.97
C ARG A 215 -28.04 2.68 1.85
N GLY A 216 -28.65 2.96 0.70
CA GLY A 216 -29.33 4.25 0.45
C GLY A 216 -28.42 5.50 0.41
N GLY A 217 -27.11 5.33 0.52
CA GLY A 217 -26.13 6.43 0.65
C GLY A 217 -25.53 6.57 2.04
N GLU A 218 -26.08 5.89 3.05
CA GLU A 218 -25.60 5.88 4.44
C GLU A 218 -24.85 4.57 4.74
N LEU A 219 -23.92 4.60 5.71
CA LEU A 219 -23.30 3.39 6.27
C LEU A 219 -24.14 2.93 7.47
N VAL A 220 -24.81 1.78 7.34
CA VAL A 220 -25.68 1.21 8.39
C VAL A 220 -25.05 -0.05 8.99
N PRO A 221 -25.31 -0.37 10.28
CA PRO A 221 -24.74 -1.55 10.93
C PRO A 221 -24.96 -2.84 10.15
N PHE A 222 -23.95 -3.73 10.18
CA PHE A 222 -23.93 -4.97 9.42
C PHE A 222 -23.50 -6.14 10.32
N ASP A 223 -24.48 -6.97 10.70
CA ASP A 223 -24.33 -8.04 11.71
C ASP A 223 -23.58 -9.30 11.21
N SER A 224 -22.93 -9.22 10.05
CA SER A 224 -22.18 -10.31 9.40
C SER A 224 -20.72 -9.90 9.23
N THR A 225 -19.78 -10.77 9.57
CA THR A 225 -18.36 -10.53 9.23
C THR A 225 -17.97 -10.98 7.83
N TRP A 226 -18.89 -11.60 7.08
CA TRP A 226 -18.72 -11.98 5.68
C TRP A 226 -19.29 -10.91 4.73
N LEU A 227 -18.44 -10.40 3.85
CA LEU A 227 -18.74 -9.33 2.89
C LEU A 227 -19.06 -9.95 1.51
N GLU A 228 -20.31 -10.39 1.32
CA GLU A 228 -20.77 -11.15 0.14
C GLU A 228 -20.56 -10.41 -1.21
N GLU A 229 -20.51 -9.07 -1.21
CA GLU A 229 -20.18 -8.30 -2.41
C GLU A 229 -18.69 -8.45 -2.79
N ILE A 230 -17.79 -8.58 -1.80
CA ILE A 230 -16.33 -8.65 -1.95
C ILE A 230 -15.83 -10.09 -2.14
N GLY A 231 -16.51 -11.07 -1.54
CA GLY A 231 -16.01 -12.45 -1.44
C GLY A 231 -14.91 -12.65 -0.40
N LEU A 232 -14.92 -11.84 0.66
CA LEU A 232 -14.02 -11.92 1.80
C LEU A 232 -14.78 -11.78 3.12
N GLY A 233 -14.25 -12.41 4.17
CA GLY A 233 -14.67 -12.20 5.55
C GLY A 233 -13.59 -11.52 6.37
N LEU A 234 -13.99 -11.01 7.53
CA LEU A 234 -13.10 -10.58 8.60
C LEU A 234 -13.30 -11.50 9.82
N THR A 235 -12.20 -11.83 10.48
CA THR A 235 -12.21 -12.69 11.67
C THR A 235 -11.12 -12.29 12.66
N LEU A 236 -11.31 -12.64 13.93
CA LEU A 236 -10.29 -12.49 14.96
C LEU A 236 -9.55 -13.80 15.15
N TRP A 237 -8.22 -13.72 15.07
CA TRP A 237 -7.33 -14.88 15.08
C TRP A 237 -6.23 -14.68 16.12
N GLN A 238 -6.13 -15.60 17.07
CA GLN A 238 -5.06 -15.63 18.05
C GLN A 238 -3.83 -16.34 17.45
N GLY A 239 -2.72 -15.62 17.33
CA GLY A 239 -1.48 -16.20 16.84
C GLY A 239 -0.34 -15.21 16.66
N SER A 240 0.77 -15.70 16.09
CA SER A 240 2.01 -14.93 15.93
C SER A 240 2.10 -14.29 14.55
N PHE A 241 2.33 -12.98 14.50
CA PHE A 241 2.82 -12.26 13.33
C PHE A 241 4.08 -11.48 13.74
N GLU A 242 5.15 -11.58 12.95
CA GLU A 242 6.48 -11.00 13.25
C GLU A 242 7.04 -11.31 14.66
N GLY A 243 6.68 -12.47 15.23
CA GLY A 243 7.07 -12.86 16.59
C GLY A 243 6.20 -12.27 17.70
N VAL A 244 5.22 -11.44 17.38
CA VAL A 244 4.22 -10.91 18.33
C VAL A 244 2.99 -11.83 18.32
N ASN A 245 2.80 -12.59 19.40
CA ASN A 245 1.64 -13.47 19.59
C ASN A 245 0.50 -12.72 20.31
N THR A 246 -0.60 -12.47 19.61
CA THR A 246 -1.76 -11.71 20.10
C THR A 246 -3.02 -12.06 19.30
N GLU A 247 -4.17 -11.53 19.73
CA GLU A 247 -5.37 -11.43 18.89
C GLU A 247 -5.09 -10.43 17.75
N TRP A 248 -5.33 -10.86 16.51
CA TRP A 248 -5.21 -10.06 15.29
C TRP A 248 -6.52 -10.10 14.51
N LEU A 249 -6.91 -8.98 13.91
CA LEU A 249 -7.87 -8.98 12.81
C LEU A 249 -7.22 -9.60 11.56
N ARG A 250 -7.91 -10.52 10.88
CA ARG A 250 -7.46 -11.16 9.63
C ARG A 250 -8.59 -11.22 8.62
N TRP A 251 -8.23 -11.18 7.34
CA TRP A 251 -9.11 -11.62 6.26
C TRP A 251 -9.30 -13.14 6.31
N CYS A 252 -10.49 -13.62 6.00
CA CYS A 252 -10.80 -15.05 5.85
C CYS A 252 -11.66 -15.36 4.62
N ASP A 253 -11.69 -16.62 4.23
CA ASP A 253 -12.63 -17.17 3.24
C ASP A 253 -14.02 -17.45 3.86
N ARG A 254 -14.93 -18.01 3.06
CA ARG A 254 -16.34 -18.19 3.43
C ARG A 254 -16.52 -19.23 4.53
N GLU A 255 -15.60 -20.19 4.54
CA GLU A 255 -15.48 -21.26 5.53
C GLU A 255 -14.72 -20.78 6.79
N GLY A 256 -14.30 -19.51 6.84
CA GLY A 256 -13.66 -18.87 7.99
C GLY A 256 -12.17 -19.18 8.16
N GLN A 257 -11.52 -19.84 7.18
CA GLN A 257 -10.08 -20.00 7.20
C GLN A 257 -9.39 -18.67 6.87
N VAL A 258 -8.39 -18.31 7.67
CA VAL A 258 -7.60 -17.09 7.49
C VAL A 258 -6.82 -17.12 6.19
N LEU A 259 -6.89 -16.05 5.40
CA LEU A 259 -6.04 -15.85 4.23
C LEU A 259 -4.57 -15.72 4.70
N PRO A 260 -3.67 -16.62 4.29
CA PRO A 260 -2.30 -16.60 4.77
C PRO A 260 -1.46 -15.50 4.12
N THR A 261 -0.46 -15.00 4.83
CA THR A 261 0.58 -14.11 4.29
C THR A 261 1.54 -14.85 3.35
N GLY A 262 2.42 -14.10 2.68
CA GLY A 262 3.49 -14.68 1.86
C GLY A 262 4.42 -15.60 2.65
N ASP A 263 4.78 -15.20 3.88
CA ASP A 263 5.67 -15.97 4.75
C ASP A 263 5.00 -17.23 5.30
N GLU A 264 3.72 -17.14 5.69
CA GLU A 264 2.91 -18.28 6.13
C GLU A 264 2.77 -19.33 5.00
N LYS A 265 2.57 -18.87 3.75
CA LYS A 265 2.60 -19.73 2.57
C LYS A 265 3.98 -20.34 2.32
N ALA A 266 5.04 -19.55 2.38
CA ALA A 266 6.41 -20.03 2.15
C ALA A 266 6.81 -21.09 3.18
N ALA A 267 6.48 -20.90 4.45
CA ALA A 267 6.71 -21.87 5.52
C ALA A 267 5.91 -23.16 5.31
N LEU A 268 4.65 -23.06 4.86
CA LEU A 268 3.82 -24.23 4.55
C LEU A 268 4.38 -25.04 3.37
N GLU A 269 4.83 -24.39 2.29
CA GLU A 269 5.43 -25.08 1.14
C GLU A 269 6.80 -25.67 1.46
N GLN A 270 7.64 -24.99 2.26
CA GLN A 270 8.88 -25.58 2.78
C GLN A 270 8.59 -26.86 3.60
N GLN A 271 7.57 -26.83 4.46
CA GLN A 271 7.16 -28.01 5.24
C GLN A 271 6.62 -29.14 4.34
N ARG A 272 5.90 -28.82 3.26
CA ARG A 272 5.42 -29.79 2.26
C ARG A 272 6.59 -30.44 1.52
N ALA A 273 7.48 -29.64 0.95
CA ALA A 273 8.66 -30.11 0.23
C ALA A 273 9.59 -30.98 1.11
N GLU A 274 9.80 -30.61 2.37
CA GLU A 274 10.61 -31.40 3.30
C GLU A 274 9.95 -32.73 3.67
N ARG A 275 8.63 -32.75 3.91
CA ARG A 275 7.87 -34.00 4.13
C ARG A 275 7.93 -34.92 2.91
N GLU A 276 7.89 -34.36 1.70
CA GLU A 276 8.01 -35.10 0.45
C GLU A 276 9.40 -35.67 0.23
N ARG A 277 10.46 -34.87 0.41
CA ARG A 277 11.87 -35.33 0.38
C ARG A 277 12.09 -36.51 1.33
N GLN A 278 11.61 -36.41 2.56
CA GLN A 278 11.71 -37.51 3.52
C GLN A 278 10.88 -38.75 3.12
N ARG A 279 9.78 -38.61 2.36
CA ARG A 279 9.04 -39.77 1.80
C ARG A 279 9.87 -40.43 0.70
N ALA A 280 10.31 -39.67 -0.28
CA ALA A 280 11.14 -40.15 -1.39
C ALA A 280 12.42 -40.85 -0.90
N GLU A 281 13.11 -40.29 0.09
CA GLU A 281 14.30 -40.90 0.70
C GLU A 281 13.99 -42.21 1.44
N ARG A 282 12.87 -42.27 2.20
CA ARG A 282 12.44 -43.52 2.86
C ARG A 282 12.03 -44.60 1.86
N GLU A 283 11.45 -44.22 0.71
CA GLU A 283 11.08 -45.13 -0.37
C GLU A 283 12.29 -45.61 -1.15
N ARG A 284 13.22 -44.71 -1.48
CA ARG A 284 14.54 -45.05 -2.05
C ARG A 284 15.27 -46.08 -1.20
N GLN A 285 15.43 -45.82 0.11
CA GLN A 285 16.08 -46.77 1.02
C GLN A 285 15.32 -48.11 1.15
N ARG A 286 14.00 -48.13 0.94
CA ARG A 286 13.23 -49.39 0.87
C ARG A 286 13.52 -50.14 -0.43
N ALA A 287 13.58 -49.44 -1.57
CA ALA A 287 13.93 -50.03 -2.86
C ALA A 287 15.38 -50.57 -2.87
N GLU A 288 16.34 -49.82 -2.34
CA GLU A 288 17.74 -50.25 -2.22
C GLU A 288 17.87 -51.49 -1.31
N ARG A 289 17.19 -51.52 -0.15
CA ARG A 289 17.14 -52.73 0.70
C ARG A 289 16.44 -53.91 0.03
N LEU A 290 15.40 -53.68 -0.77
CA LEU A 290 14.71 -54.75 -1.51
C LEU A 290 15.59 -55.32 -2.62
N LEU A 291 16.30 -54.48 -3.37
CA LEU A 291 17.25 -54.91 -4.40
C LEU A 291 18.39 -55.74 -3.80
N GLU A 292 18.89 -55.36 -2.62
CA GLU A 292 19.94 -56.13 -1.93
C GLU A 292 19.42 -57.46 -1.36
N LEU A 293 18.17 -57.51 -0.90
CA LEU A 293 17.51 -58.77 -0.55
C LEU A 293 17.30 -59.68 -1.77
N LEU A 294 16.91 -59.14 -2.94
CA LEU A 294 16.75 -59.92 -4.17
C LEU A 294 18.10 -60.49 -4.64
N ARG A 295 19.16 -59.66 -4.64
CA ARG A 295 20.53 -60.09 -4.96
C ARG A 295 21.05 -61.20 -4.05
N SER A 296 20.86 -61.06 -2.73
CA SER A 296 21.31 -62.08 -1.77
C SER A 296 20.56 -63.42 -1.88
N HIS A 297 19.37 -63.43 -2.49
CA HIS A 297 18.61 -64.64 -2.83
C HIS A 297 18.88 -65.15 -4.26
N GLY A 298 19.86 -64.57 -4.98
CA GLY A 298 20.21 -64.96 -6.35
C GLY A 298 19.20 -64.55 -7.42
N ILE A 299 18.22 -63.69 -7.08
CA ILE A 299 17.21 -63.20 -8.00
C ILE A 299 17.76 -61.97 -8.73
N ALA A 300 18.07 -62.12 -10.01
CA ALA A 300 18.40 -61.00 -10.87
C ALA A 300 17.20 -60.03 -10.95
N PRO A 301 17.37 -58.73 -10.64
CA PRO A 301 16.33 -57.74 -10.93
C PRO A 301 16.04 -57.70 -12.44
N LEU A 302 14.77 -57.55 -12.83
CA LEU A 302 14.50 -57.10 -14.19
C LEU A 302 14.96 -55.64 -14.31
N GLU A 303 15.84 -55.38 -15.26
CA GLU A 303 16.08 -54.03 -15.75
C GLU A 303 14.85 -53.55 -16.54
N ALA A 304 14.58 -52.25 -16.53
CA ALA A 304 13.36 -51.61 -17.04
C ALA A 304 13.69 -50.49 -18.03
#